data_AF-A0A3C2AMA1-F1
#
_entry.id   AF-A0A3C2AMA1-F1
#
_cell.length_a   1.000
_cell.length_b   1.000
_cell.length_c   1.000
_cell.angle_alpha   90.00
_cell.angle_beta   90.00
_cell.angle_gamma   90.00
#
_symmetry.space_group_name_H-M   'P 1'
#
loop_
_entity.id
_entity.type
_entity.pdbx_description
1 polymer ?
#
loop_
_entity_poly.entity_id
_entity_poly.type
_entity_poly.pdbx_seq_one_letter_code
_entity_poly.pdbx_strand_id
1 'polypeptide(L)'
;GKWKTVDDNTGKTKSIVEIYEEGGKLFGKVLELFDPEKPDPVCEECASDDARHMKPIVGLEIIRNMEKDGDEYEDGDILDPENGKVYRCKLWVEKGNLMVRGYISFLYRTQTWLPAD
;
A
#
# COMPACT_ATOMS: atom_id res chain seq x y z
N GLY A 1 2.86 -11.78 -3.54
CA GLY A 1 3.00 -12.22 -2.14
C GLY A 1 2.06 -11.42 -1.25
N LYS A 2 1.65 -11.97 -0.11
CA LYS A 2 0.77 -11.28 0.85
C LYS A 2 1.59 -10.71 2.01
N TRP A 3 1.22 -9.53 2.48
CA TRP A 3 1.97 -8.78 3.47
C TRP A 3 1.05 -8.13 4.50
N LYS A 4 1.42 -8.20 5.77
CA LYS A 4 0.77 -7.53 6.89
C LYS A 4 1.32 -6.11 7.00
N THR A 5 0.44 -5.12 6.96
CA THR A 5 0.79 -3.74 7.28
C THR A 5 0.75 -3.53 8.79
N VAL A 6 1.70 -2.75 9.32
CA VAL A 6 1.86 -2.51 10.75
C VAL A 6 1.73 -1.02 11.01
N ASP A 7 0.92 -0.65 11.98
CA ASP A 7 0.84 0.72 12.48
C ASP A 7 2.11 1.04 13.29
N ASP A 8 2.94 1.95 12.79
CA ASP A 8 4.23 2.28 13.43
C ASP A 8 4.09 2.89 14.84
N ASN A 9 2.91 3.43 15.20
CA ASN A 9 2.70 4.05 16.51
C ASN A 9 2.31 3.02 17.58
N THR A 10 1.54 2.00 17.18
CA THR A 10 0.93 1.02 18.08
C THR A 10 1.49 -0.39 17.94
N GLY A 11 2.19 -0.68 16.85
CA GLY A 11 2.69 -2.02 16.51
C GLY A 11 1.59 -3.01 16.10
N LYS A 12 0.34 -2.56 15.96
CA LYS A 12 -0.78 -3.43 15.58
C LYS A 12 -0.79 -3.68 14.08
N THR A 13 -1.20 -4.89 13.70
CA THR A 13 -1.49 -5.20 12.29
C THR A 13 -2.75 -4.46 11.87
N LYS A 14 -2.71 -3.78 10.72
CA LYS A 14 -3.83 -2.98 10.19
C LYS A 14 -4.54 -3.65 9.03
N SER A 15 -3.79 -4.30 8.14
CA SER A 15 -4.36 -4.93 6.95
C SER A 15 -3.48 -6.05 6.40
N ILE A 16 -4.05 -6.88 5.53
CA ILE A 16 -3.30 -7.74 4.59
C ILE A 16 -3.37 -7.11 3.21
N VAL A 17 -2.22 -6.93 2.56
CA VAL A 17 -2.09 -6.45 1.19
C VAL A 17 -1.48 -7.54 0.32
N GLU A 18 -2.12 -7.85 -0.80
CA GLU A 18 -1.57 -8.68 -1.86
C GLU A 18 -0.77 -7.83 -2.83
N ILE A 19 0.50 -8.17 -2.98
CA ILE A 19 1.37 -7.65 -4.03
C ILE A 19 1.39 -8.65 -5.19
N TYR A 20 1.03 -8.20 -6.39
CA TYR A 20 0.93 -9.04 -7.59
C TYR A 20 1.50 -8.34 -8.82
N GLU A 21 1.83 -9.13 -9.83
CA GLU A 21 2.29 -8.64 -11.13
C GLU A 21 1.15 -8.74 -12.15
N GLU A 22 0.94 -7.69 -12.92
CA GLU A 22 0.01 -7.64 -14.04
C GLU A 22 0.64 -6.84 -15.18
N GLY A 23 0.67 -7.40 -16.39
CA GLY A 23 1.20 -6.69 -17.56
C GLY A 23 2.67 -6.24 -17.42
N GLY A 24 3.49 -6.95 -16.64
CA GLY A 24 4.90 -6.62 -16.40
C GLY A 24 5.13 -5.49 -15.39
N LYS A 25 4.07 -5.01 -14.73
CA LYS A 25 4.15 -4.05 -13.61
C LYS A 25 3.63 -4.67 -12.34
N LEU A 26 4.07 -4.14 -11.20
CA LEU A 26 3.68 -4.62 -9.89
C LEU A 26 2.64 -3.69 -9.24
N PHE A 27 1.64 -4.30 -8.62
CA PHE A 27 0.48 -3.66 -8.01
C PHE A 27 0.26 -4.20 -6.60
N GLY A 28 -0.54 -3.48 -5.81
CA GLY A 28 -0.87 -3.87 -4.44
C GLY A 28 -2.33 -3.59 -4.10
N LYS A 29 -3.02 -4.61 -3.62
CA LYS A 29 -4.45 -4.59 -3.31
C LYS A 29 -4.73 -5.04 -1.89
N VAL A 30 -5.57 -4.31 -1.17
CA VAL A 30 -5.98 -4.67 0.19
C VAL A 30 -6.88 -5.90 0.13
N LEU A 31 -6.54 -6.96 0.86
CA LEU A 31 -7.35 -8.18 0.98
C LEU A 31 -8.21 -8.19 2.23
N GLU A 32 -7.70 -7.64 3.33
CA GLU A 32 -8.33 -7.72 4.65
C GLU A 32 -7.94 -6.52 5.50
N LEU A 33 -8.85 -6.08 6.38
CA LEU A 33 -8.62 -5.05 7.39
C LEU A 33 -8.82 -5.66 8.78
N PHE A 34 -7.98 -5.25 9.74
CA PHE A 34 -8.10 -5.61 11.14
C PHE A 34 -8.63 -4.43 11.94
N ASP A 35 -9.61 -4.68 12.81
CA ASP A 35 -10.24 -3.70 13.70
C ASP A 35 -10.60 -2.35 13.03
N PRO A 36 -11.32 -2.33 11.89
CA PRO A 36 -11.69 -1.08 11.23
C PRO A 36 -12.65 -0.26 12.10
N GLU A 37 -12.53 1.08 12.05
CA GLU A 37 -13.37 1.99 12.86
C GLU A 37 -14.86 1.90 12.52
N LYS A 38 -15.18 1.54 11.28
CA LYS A 38 -16.54 1.32 10.78
C LYS A 38 -16.63 0.02 9.98
N PRO A 39 -17.80 -0.64 9.93
CA PRO A 39 -18.02 -1.76 9.02
C PRO A 39 -17.79 -1.32 7.56
N ASP A 40 -17.09 -2.15 6.79
CA ASP A 40 -16.85 -1.98 5.35
C ASP A 40 -16.46 -0.54 4.94
N PRO A 41 -15.34 -0.01 5.46
CA PRO A 41 -14.96 1.37 5.20
C PRO A 41 -14.67 1.59 3.72
N VAL A 42 -14.98 2.79 3.23
CA VAL A 42 -14.65 3.27 1.89
C VAL A 42 -13.59 4.37 1.95
N CYS A 43 -12.88 4.62 0.85
CA CYS A 43 -11.92 5.72 0.78
C CYS A 43 -12.64 7.07 0.58
N GLU A 44 -13.11 7.66 1.69
CA GLU A 44 -13.79 8.97 1.70
C GLU A 44 -12.81 10.13 1.49
N GLU A 45 -11.58 10.00 1.99
CA GLU A 45 -10.54 11.03 1.87
C GLU A 45 -9.90 11.09 0.48
N CYS A 46 -10.07 10.04 -0.33
CA CYS A 46 -9.57 10.00 -1.71
C CYS A 46 -10.10 11.18 -2.52
N ALA A 47 -9.26 11.75 -3.40
CA ALA A 47 -9.67 12.83 -4.28
C ALA A 47 -10.88 12.45 -5.13
N SER A 48 -11.86 13.35 -5.28
CA SER A 48 -13.14 13.05 -5.92
C SER A 48 -13.05 12.62 -7.40
N ASP A 49 -11.95 12.96 -8.06
CA ASP A 49 -11.62 12.60 -9.43
C ASP A 49 -10.79 11.30 -9.54
N ASP A 50 -10.36 10.71 -8.43
CA ASP A 50 -9.73 9.39 -8.38
C ASP A 50 -10.79 8.29 -8.44
N ALA A 51 -10.58 7.29 -9.30
CA ALA A 51 -11.47 6.11 -9.42
C ALA A 51 -11.63 5.30 -8.12
N ARG A 52 -10.72 5.50 -7.15
CA ARG A 52 -10.72 4.87 -5.82
C ARG A 52 -11.59 5.60 -4.80
N HIS A 53 -12.07 6.81 -5.11
CA HIS A 53 -12.97 7.57 -4.24
C HIS A 53 -14.29 6.84 -4.01
N MET A 54 -14.74 6.80 -2.76
CA MET A 54 -15.94 6.09 -2.30
C MET A 54 -15.96 4.59 -2.64
N LYS A 55 -14.80 3.99 -2.96
CA LYS A 55 -14.69 2.53 -3.12
C LYS A 55 -14.38 1.86 -1.79
N PRO A 56 -14.90 0.64 -1.55
CA PRO A 56 -14.52 -0.17 -0.39
C PRO A 56 -13.00 -0.28 -0.30
N ILE A 57 -12.45 -0.13 0.91
CA ILE A 57 -11.01 -0.26 1.15
C ILE A 57 -10.58 -1.70 0.90
N VAL A 58 -11.37 -2.69 1.32
CA VAL A 58 -11.14 -4.09 0.93
C VAL A 58 -11.36 -4.24 -0.58
N GLY A 59 -10.36 -4.77 -1.27
CA GLY A 59 -10.30 -4.86 -2.72
C GLY A 59 -9.74 -3.61 -3.41
N LEU A 60 -9.42 -2.55 -2.67
CA LEU A 60 -8.83 -1.34 -3.23
C LEU A 60 -7.38 -1.57 -3.65
N GLU A 61 -7.07 -1.21 -4.89
CA GLU A 61 -5.69 -1.17 -5.37
C GLU A 61 -5.00 0.10 -4.89
N ILE A 62 -4.18 -0.04 -3.86
CA ILE A 62 -3.47 1.05 -3.21
C ILE A 62 -2.07 1.28 -3.77
N ILE A 63 -1.41 0.26 -4.35
CA ILE A 63 -0.11 0.40 -5.02
C ILE A 63 -0.29 0.17 -6.52
N ARG A 64 0.26 1.05 -7.36
CA ARG A 64 0.07 0.99 -8.81
C ARG A 64 1.34 1.23 -9.60
N ASN A 65 1.42 0.58 -10.76
CA ASN A 65 2.39 0.85 -11.83
C ASN A 65 3.86 0.78 -11.41
N MET A 66 4.19 -0.09 -10.46
CA MET A 66 5.57 -0.25 -10.01
C MET A 66 6.39 -0.95 -11.10
N GLU A 67 7.54 -0.37 -11.45
CA GLU A 67 8.45 -0.89 -12.47
C GLU A 67 9.68 -1.49 -11.81
N LYS A 68 10.17 -2.60 -12.34
CA LYS A 68 11.32 -3.30 -11.79
C LYS A 68 12.62 -2.56 -12.13
N ASP A 69 13.42 -2.24 -11.12
CA ASP A 69 14.77 -1.70 -11.26
C ASP A 69 15.74 -2.54 -10.41
N GLY A 70 16.52 -3.40 -11.09
CA GLY A 70 17.38 -4.38 -10.43
C GLY A 70 16.60 -5.34 -9.52
N ASP A 71 16.86 -5.24 -8.22
CA ASP A 71 16.23 -6.03 -7.16
C ASP A 71 15.10 -5.27 -6.42
N GLU A 72 14.80 -4.05 -6.88
CA GLU A 72 13.81 -3.15 -6.31
C GLU A 72 12.69 -2.86 -7.33
N TYR A 73 11.63 -2.19 -6.88
CA TYR A 73 10.59 -1.65 -7.75
C TYR A 73 10.35 -0.18 -7.44
N GLU A 74 10.23 0.66 -8.46
CA GLU A 74 10.06 2.11 -8.34
C GLU A 74 9.12 2.68 -9.42
N ASP A 75 9.08 4.01 -9.56
CA ASP A 75 8.27 4.79 -10.52
C ASP A 75 6.74 4.65 -10.46
N GLY A 76 6.22 3.75 -9.62
CA GLY A 76 4.82 3.69 -9.26
C GLY A 76 4.43 4.59 -8.09
N ASP A 77 3.20 4.40 -7.64
CA ASP A 77 2.63 5.15 -6.54
C ASP A 77 1.93 4.27 -5.50
N ILE A 78 1.74 4.85 -4.31
CA ILE A 78 0.93 4.30 -3.24
C ILE A 78 -0.08 5.34 -2.75
N LEU A 79 -1.35 4.96 -2.68
CA LEU A 79 -2.42 5.70 -2.03
C LEU A 79 -2.51 5.28 -0.56
N ASP A 80 -2.60 6.27 0.33
CA ASP A 80 -2.99 6.06 1.72
C ASP A 80 -4.49 6.37 1.89
N PRO A 81 -5.35 5.35 2.10
CA PRO A 81 -6.80 5.56 2.25
C PRO A 81 -7.20 6.33 3.51
N GLU A 82 -6.34 6.40 4.54
CA GLU A 82 -6.64 7.12 5.78
C GLU A 82 -6.55 8.64 5.61
N ASN A 83 -5.82 9.13 4.61
CA ASN A 83 -5.69 10.58 4.32
C ASN A 83 -5.87 10.95 2.84
N GLY A 84 -6.18 9.98 1.98
CA GLY A 84 -6.46 10.17 0.56
C GLY A 84 -5.28 10.58 -0.30
N LYS A 85 -4.07 10.64 0.26
CA LYS A 85 -2.89 11.13 -0.47
C LYS A 85 -2.20 10.02 -1.24
N VAL A 86 -1.70 10.38 -2.41
CA VAL A 86 -0.90 9.52 -3.28
C VAL A 86 0.56 9.96 -3.18
N TYR A 87 1.45 8.99 -2.98
CA TYR A 87 2.88 9.18 -2.83
C TYR A 87 3.62 8.38 -3.91
N ARG A 88 4.71 8.94 -4.45
CA ARG A 88 5.65 8.10 -5.23
C ARG A 88 6.16 6.99 -4.34
N CYS A 89 6.22 5.78 -4.86
CA CYS A 89 6.52 4.58 -4.09
C CYS A 89 7.82 3.92 -4.54
N LYS A 90 8.52 3.29 -3.60
CA LYS A 90 9.61 2.34 -3.85
C LYS A 90 9.45 1.12 -2.96
N LEU A 91 9.64 -0.06 -3.53
CA LEU A 91 9.47 -1.35 -2.86
C LEU A 91 10.75 -2.19 -2.99
N TRP A 92 11.17 -2.83 -1.90
CA TRP A 92 12.23 -3.84 -1.94
C TRP A 92 12.03 -4.84 -0.81
N VAL A 93 12.65 -6.02 -0.93
CA VAL A 93 12.63 -7.02 0.14
C VAL A 93 13.94 -6.96 0.91
N GLU A 94 13.85 -6.83 2.23
CA GLU A 94 15.01 -6.85 3.12
C GLU A 94 14.75 -7.80 4.29
N LYS A 95 15.64 -8.79 4.47
CA LYS A 95 15.56 -9.79 5.56
C LYS A 95 14.20 -10.50 5.64
N GLY A 96 13.56 -10.74 4.49
CA GLY A 96 12.27 -11.40 4.38
C GLY A 96 11.04 -10.50 4.62
N ASN A 97 11.24 -9.21 4.88
CA ASN A 97 10.17 -8.22 5.01
C ASN A 97 10.08 -7.37 3.74
N LEU A 98 8.88 -6.88 3.43
CA LEU A 98 8.67 -5.91 2.37
C LEU A 98 8.86 -4.51 2.94
N MET A 99 9.79 -3.78 2.37
CA MET A 99 10.04 -2.39 2.69
C MET A 99 9.23 -1.52 1.72
N VAL A 100 8.39 -0.65 2.26
CA VAL A 100 7.49 0.21 1.47
C VAL A 100 7.85 1.65 1.77
N ARG A 101 8.45 2.34 0.79
CA ARG A 101 8.85 3.74 0.94
C ARG A 101 7.97 4.67 0.13
N GLY A 102 7.40 5.66 0.80
CA GLY A 102 6.65 6.76 0.19
C GLY A 102 7.47 8.05 0.21
N TYR A 103 7.37 8.83 -0.86
CA TYR A 103 8.08 10.10 -1.03
C TYR A 103 7.13 11.31 -1.11
N ILE A 104 7.57 12.42 -0.51
CA ILE A 104 7.05 13.77 -0.75
C ILE A 104 8.25 14.64 -1.12
N SER A 105 8.42 14.92 -2.42
CA SER A 105 9.62 15.58 -2.94
C SER A 105 10.89 14.82 -2.50
N PHE A 106 11.82 15.46 -1.80
CA PHE A 106 13.05 14.85 -1.28
C PHE A 106 12.89 14.16 0.09
N LEU A 107 11.76 14.34 0.76
CA LEU A 107 11.48 13.69 2.04
C LEU A 107 10.84 12.32 1.80
N TYR A 108 11.17 11.35 2.64
CA TYR A 108 10.62 10.00 2.53
C TYR A 108 10.35 9.39 3.91
N ARG A 109 9.44 8.42 3.94
CA ARG A 109 9.22 7.51 5.05
C ARG A 109 9.21 6.09 4.52
N THR A 110 9.80 5.16 5.27
CA THR A 110 9.75 3.73 4.97
C THR A 110 8.95 3.02 6.05
N GLN A 111 7.99 2.19 5.65
CA GLN A 111 7.31 1.23 6.51
C GLN A 111 7.85 -0.17 6.25
N THR A 112 7.83 -0.99 7.29
CA THR A 112 8.18 -2.42 7.21
C THR A 112 6.91 -3.24 7.25
N TRP A 113 6.63 -3.98 6.19
CA TRP A 113 5.51 -4.91 6.11
C TRP A 113 6.01 -6.34 6.30
N LEU A 114 5.31 -7.08 7.14
CA LEU A 114 5.68 -8.45 7.52
C LEU A 114 5.05 -9.44 6.54
N PRO A 115 5.64 -10.62 6.29
CA PRO A 115 4.99 -11.63 5.47
C PRO A 115 3.65 -12.08 6.09
N ALA A 116 2.64 -12.31 5.24
CA ALA A 116 1.38 -12.93 5.62
C ALA A 116 1.30 -14.35 5.03
N ASP A 117 0.83 -15.30 5.85
CA ASP A 117 0.62 -16.70 5.46
C ASP A 117 -0.59 -16.87 4.51
#